data_AF-A0A314XRU4-F1
#
_entry.id   AF-A0A314XRU4-F1
#
_cell.length_a   1.000
_cell.length_b   1.000
_cell.length_c   1.000
_cell.angle_alpha   90.00
_cell.angle_beta   90.00
_cell.angle_gamma   90.00
#
_symmetry.space_group_name_H-M   'P 1'
#
loop_
_entity.id
_entity.type
_entity.pdbx_description
1 polymer ?
#
loop_
_entity_poly.entity_id
_entity_poly.type
_entity_poly.pdbx_seq_one_letter_code
_entity_poly.pdbx_strand_id
1 'polypeptide(L)'
;MGFGLQVFQLKVDGVAFRLIPEYSQVKNALKEKEKVGTSDDDGFSGVPVFQSRSLILRSQSKSYRPVFFRKEDLESSLSRASREQNQLNPAFRPGDVQVAVLEEVIKGMKEGSTSTWDDVVFIPPGFDISTDPTKQ
;
A
#
# COMPACT_ATOMS: atom_id res chain seq x y z
N MET A 1 -3.18 15.44 22.48
CA MET A 1 -2.91 14.20 21.74
C MET A 1 -1.83 14.47 20.71
N GLY A 2 -0.64 13.89 20.90
CA GLY A 2 0.48 14.03 19.97
C GLY A 2 0.51 12.85 19.01
N PHE A 3 0.55 13.11 17.71
CA PHE A 3 0.78 12.08 16.70
C PHE A 3 2.26 11.67 16.75
N GLY A 4 2.57 10.47 17.23
CA GLY A 4 3.94 9.95 17.26
C GLY A 4 4.31 9.32 15.91
N LEU A 5 5.36 9.82 15.25
CA LEU A 5 6.05 9.08 14.20
C LEU A 5 6.87 7.97 14.86
N GLN A 6 6.43 6.72 14.75
CA GLN A 6 7.20 5.58 15.25
C GLN A 6 8.23 5.14 14.21
N VAL A 7 9.46 4.99 14.67
CA VAL A 7 10.63 4.77 13.83
C VAL A 7 11.06 3.31 13.96
N PHE A 8 11.21 2.62 12.83
CA PHE A 8 11.62 1.20 12.80
C PHE A 8 13.09 1.05 12.44
N GLN A 9 13.80 0.19 13.16
CA GLN A 9 15.23 -0.06 12.98
C GLN A 9 15.50 -1.53 12.61
N LEU A 10 15.99 -1.77 11.38
CA LEU A 10 16.46 -3.06 10.90
C LEU A 10 17.98 -3.14 11.09
N LYS A 11 18.52 -4.22 11.65
CA LYS A 11 19.98 -4.41 11.82
C LYS A 11 20.46 -5.65 11.08
N VAL A 12 21.46 -5.48 10.21
CA VAL A 12 22.16 -6.58 9.51
C VAL A 12 23.66 -6.24 9.51
N ASP A 13 24.51 -7.17 9.94
CA ASP A 13 25.98 -7.08 9.92
C ASP A 13 26.56 -5.76 10.47
N GLY A 14 25.98 -5.25 11.55
CA GLY A 14 26.42 -4.02 12.22
C GLY A 14 25.88 -2.72 11.60
N VAL A 15 25.16 -2.77 10.48
CA VAL A 15 24.48 -1.63 9.88
C VAL A 15 23.02 -1.60 10.33
N ALA A 16 22.58 -0.46 10.85
CA ALA A 16 21.20 -0.22 11.22
C ALA A 16 20.50 0.68 10.19
N PHE A 17 19.48 0.14 9.52
CA PHE A 17 18.57 0.91 8.69
C PHE A 17 17.42 1.43 9.52
N ARG A 18 17.11 2.70 9.35
CA ARG A 18 15.96 3.33 9.97
C ARG A 18 14.94 3.68 8.89
N LEU A 19 13.75 3.10 8.97
CA LEU A 19 12.65 3.46 8.10
C LEU A 19 11.84 4.56 8.77
N ILE A 20 11.71 5.69 8.07
CA ILE A 20 10.99 6.87 8.54
C ILE A 20 9.86 7.14 7.54
N PRO A 21 8.60 6.87 7.91
CA PRO A 21 7.49 7.15 7.01
C PRO A 21 7.22 8.65 6.92
N GLU A 22 6.64 9.08 5.80
CA GLU A 22 6.13 10.44 5.69
C GLU A 22 4.92 10.64 6.62
N TYR A 23 4.90 11.78 7.32
CA TYR A 23 3.82 12.15 8.23
C TYR A 23 2.44 12.16 7.56
N SER A 24 2.37 12.63 6.31
CA SER A 24 1.15 12.63 5.49
C SER A 24 0.58 11.24 5.32
N GLN A 25 1.44 10.25 5.05
CA GLN A 25 1.03 8.87 4.82
C GLN A 25 0.61 8.17 6.11
N VAL A 26 1.25 8.48 7.24
CA VAL A 26 0.77 8.03 8.57
C VAL A 26 -0.62 8.58 8.86
N LYS A 27 -0.85 9.87 8.61
CA LYS A 27 -2.17 10.48 8.80
C LYS A 27 -3.23 9.86 7.89
N ASN A 28 -2.87 9.55 6.64
CA ASN A 28 -3.74 8.87 5.70
C ASN A 28 -4.09 7.46 6.17
N ALA A 29 -3.09 6.69 6.64
CA ALA A 29 -3.26 5.35 7.16
C ALA A 29 -4.24 5.29 8.34
N LEU A 30 -4.10 6.21 9.30
CA LEU A 30 -5.00 6.31 10.44
C LEU A 30 -6.44 6.62 10.02
N LYS A 31 -6.63 7.54 9.07
CA LYS A 31 -7.97 7.85 8.53
C LYS A 31 -8.62 6.66 7.85
N GLU A 32 -7.87 5.88 7.07
CA GLU A 32 -8.43 4.68 6.42
C GLU A 32 -8.78 3.58 7.43
N LYS A 33 -7.97 3.41 8.48
CA LYS A 33 -8.27 2.51 9.60
C LYS A 33 -9.51 2.93 10.39
N GLU A 34 -9.70 4.23 10.61
CA GLU A 34 -10.89 4.79 11.30
C GLU A 34 -12.18 4.46 10.53
N LYS A 35 -12.17 4.59 9.19
CA LYS A 35 -13.35 4.29 8.34
C LYS A 35 -13.86 2.86 8.47
N VAL A 36 -13.01 1.91 8.85
CA VAL A 36 -13.36 0.49 8.99
C VAL A 36 -13.52 0.06 10.45
N GLY A 37 -13.52 1.02 11.39
CA GLY A 37 -13.74 0.76 12.82
C GLY A 37 -12.56 0.11 13.54
N THR A 38 -11.35 0.17 12.95
CA THR A 38 -10.12 -0.35 13.56
C THR A 38 -9.23 0.81 14.01
N SER A 39 -9.71 1.62 14.94
CA SER A 39 -8.90 2.66 15.57
C SER A 39 -8.22 2.10 16.81
N ASP A 40 -6.92 1.84 16.73
CA ASP A 40 -6.08 1.62 17.91
C ASP A 40 -5.70 3.00 18.49
N ASP A 41 -5.82 3.19 19.80
CA ASP A 41 -5.49 4.45 20.48
C ASP A 41 -3.99 4.82 20.41
N ASP A 42 -3.12 3.87 20.04
CA ASP A 42 -1.66 3.99 20.05
C ASP A 42 -1.05 4.52 18.73
N GLY A 43 -1.87 4.91 17.75
CA GLY A 43 -1.38 5.47 16.48
C GLY A 43 -0.95 4.40 15.46
N PHE A 44 -0.01 4.73 14.57
CA PHE A 44 0.43 3.82 13.50
C PHE A 44 1.90 3.42 13.69
N SER A 45 2.12 2.14 13.97
CA SER A 45 3.45 1.56 14.18
C SER A 45 3.95 0.91 12.88
N GLY A 46 4.91 1.56 12.22
CA GLY A 46 5.59 1.06 11.03
C GLY A 46 5.47 1.99 9.82
N VAL A 47 5.93 1.51 8.66
CA VAL A 47 5.76 2.25 7.41
C VAL A 47 4.42 1.87 6.77
N PRO A 48 3.48 2.82 6.60
CA PRO A 48 2.20 2.51 5.98
C PRO A 48 2.40 2.27 4.48
N VAL A 49 1.71 1.24 3.99
CA VAL A 49 1.52 0.98 2.57
C VAL A 49 0.03 0.77 2.28
N PHE A 50 -0.38 1.09 1.06
CA PHE A 50 -1.77 1.13 0.63
C PHE A 50 -2.01 0.16 -0.52
N GLN A 51 -3.14 -0.53 -0.49
CA GLN A 51 -3.54 -1.45 -1.55
C GLN A 51 -5.06 -1.40 -1.76
N SER A 52 -5.53 -1.92 -2.90
CA SER A 52 -6.95 -2.19 -3.15
C SER A 52 -7.11 -3.50 -3.88
N ARG A 53 -8.15 -4.27 -3.51
CA ARG A 53 -8.50 -5.52 -4.22
C ARG A 53 -9.11 -5.27 -5.60
N SER A 54 -9.53 -4.03 -5.88
CA SER A 54 -10.07 -3.62 -7.18
C SER A 54 -8.98 -3.18 -8.17
N LEU A 55 -7.70 -3.19 -7.77
CA LEU A 55 -6.59 -2.88 -8.66
C LEU A 55 -5.65 -4.07 -8.80
N ILE A 56 -5.49 -4.54 -10.04
CA ILE A 56 -4.56 -5.61 -10.40
C ILE A 56 -3.77 -5.14 -11.61
N LEU A 57 -2.46 -5.25 -11.55
CA LEU A 57 -1.59 -4.99 -12.69
C LEU A 57 -1.49 -6.26 -13.52
N ARG A 58 -1.62 -6.12 -14.84
CA ARG A 58 -1.41 -7.23 -15.77
C ARG A 58 -0.20 -6.91 -16.62
N SER A 59 0.72 -7.86 -16.69
CA SER A 59 1.87 -7.81 -17.60
C SER A 59 2.01 -9.20 -18.22
N GLN A 60 1.91 -9.26 -19.54
CA GLN A 60 1.88 -10.53 -20.28
C GLN A 60 0.80 -11.49 -19.72
N SER A 61 1.18 -12.70 -19.31
CA SER A 61 0.30 -13.70 -18.71
C SER A 61 0.25 -13.66 -17.18
N LYS A 62 0.88 -12.65 -16.54
CA LYS A 62 0.96 -12.53 -15.09
C LYS A 62 0.12 -11.37 -14.57
N SER A 63 -0.50 -11.60 -13.42
CA SER A 63 -1.23 -10.60 -12.65
C SER A 63 -0.46 -10.32 -11.36
N TYR A 64 -0.38 -9.04 -10.99
CA TYR A 64 0.33 -8.58 -9.81
C TYR A 64 -0.58 -7.68 -8.97
N ARG A 65 -0.48 -7.80 -7.65
CA ARG A 65 -1.13 -6.93 -6.67
C ARG A 65 -0.19 -5.76 -6.33
N PRO A 66 -0.51 -4.54 -6.76
CA PRO A 66 0.30 -3.38 -6.45
C PRO A 66 0.10 -2.93 -5.00
N VAL A 67 1.20 -2.59 -4.34
CA VAL A 67 1.25 -2.04 -2.99
C VAL A 67 1.97 -0.69 -3.05
N PHE A 68 1.28 0.39 -2.70
CA PHE A 68 1.73 1.76 -2.87
C PHE A 68 2.26 2.36 -1.57
N PHE A 69 3.34 3.14 -1.65
CA PHE A 69 3.83 3.92 -0.51
C PHE A 69 3.04 5.22 -0.27
N ARG A 70 2.34 5.71 -1.29
CA ARG A 70 1.49 6.90 -1.20
C ARG A 70 0.06 6.56 -1.50
N LYS A 71 -0.83 6.98 -0.62
CA LYS A 71 -2.26 6.81 -0.81
C LYS A 71 -2.74 7.50 -2.09
N GLU A 72 -2.22 8.68 -2.38
CA GLU A 72 -2.63 9.48 -3.54
C GLU A 72 -2.32 8.78 -4.87
N ASP A 73 -1.22 8.02 -4.91
CA ASP A 73 -0.81 7.27 -6.11
C ASP A 73 -1.76 6.07 -6.36
N LEU A 74 -2.20 5.39 -5.29
CA LEU A 74 -3.24 4.35 -5.38
C LEU A 74 -4.58 4.95 -5.84
N GLU A 75 -5.03 6.04 -5.22
CA GLU A 75 -6.30 6.69 -5.57
C GLU A 75 -6.32 7.19 -7.02
N SER A 76 -5.19 7.73 -7.49
CA SER A 76 -5.03 8.15 -8.89
C SER A 76 -5.11 6.96 -9.85
N SER A 77 -4.45 5.85 -9.50
CA SER A 77 -4.50 4.61 -10.28
C SER A 77 -5.92 4.03 -10.35
N LEU A 78 -6.64 3.98 -9.22
CA LEU A 78 -8.04 3.55 -9.17
C LEU A 78 -8.95 4.48 -9.97
N SER A 79 -8.75 5.80 -9.87
CA SER A 79 -9.52 6.77 -10.64
C SER A 79 -9.32 6.58 -12.13
N ARG A 80 -8.08 6.42 -12.58
CA ARG A 80 -7.75 6.17 -13.98
C ARG A 80 -8.36 4.87 -14.49
N ALA A 81 -8.16 3.76 -13.77
CA ALA A 81 -8.72 2.46 -14.14
C ALA A 81 -10.25 2.49 -14.21
N SER A 82 -10.90 3.15 -13.26
CA SER A 82 -12.37 3.28 -13.26
C SER A 82 -12.90 4.08 -14.46
N ARG A 83 -12.19 5.13 -14.88
CA ARG A 83 -12.52 5.90 -16.08
C ARG A 83 -12.33 5.07 -17.35
N GLU A 84 -11.20 4.36 -17.47
CA GLU A 84 -10.90 3.48 -18.61
C GLU A 84 -11.95 2.37 -18.76
N GLN A 85 -12.45 1.83 -17.64
CA GLN A 85 -13.46 0.76 -17.63
C GLN A 85 -14.91 1.27 -17.63
N ASN A 86 -15.12 2.59 -17.61
CA ASN A 86 -16.43 3.24 -17.45
C ASN A 86 -17.22 2.69 -16.24
N GLN A 87 -16.53 2.53 -15.11
CA GLN A 87 -17.08 2.02 -13.85
C GLN A 87 -16.97 3.06 -12.74
N LEU A 88 -17.74 2.86 -11.66
CA LEU A 88 -17.62 3.68 -10.46
C LEU A 88 -16.26 3.47 -9.80
N ASN A 89 -15.59 4.55 -9.41
CA ASN A 89 -14.31 4.47 -8.71
C ASN A 89 -14.47 3.73 -7.38
N PRO A 90 -13.81 2.57 -7.19
CA PRO A 90 -13.96 1.76 -5.99
C PRO A 90 -13.38 2.43 -4.74
N ALA A 91 -12.48 3.42 -4.88
CA ALA A 91 -11.94 4.21 -3.76
C ALA A 91 -13.03 4.95 -2.95
N PHE A 92 -14.23 5.14 -3.51
CA PHE A 92 -15.37 5.72 -2.79
C PHE A 92 -16.07 4.73 -1.85
N ARG A 93 -15.77 3.42 -1.95
CA ARG A 93 -16.35 2.39 -1.09
C ARG A 93 -15.49 2.26 0.18
N PRO A 94 -16.09 2.38 1.38
CA PRO A 94 -15.37 2.13 2.63
C PRO A 94 -14.70 0.75 2.63
N GLY A 95 -13.42 0.70 3.01
CA GLY A 95 -12.63 -0.54 3.08
C GLY A 95 -12.05 -1.05 1.75
N ASP A 96 -12.28 -0.35 0.63
CA ASP A 96 -11.63 -0.69 -0.64
C ASP A 96 -10.14 -0.35 -0.64
N VAL A 97 -9.81 0.86 -0.16
CA VAL A 97 -8.45 1.24 0.18
C VAL A 97 -8.11 0.60 1.53
N GLN A 98 -7.12 -0.29 1.52
CA GLN A 98 -6.65 -1.02 2.68
C GLN A 98 -5.23 -0.59 3.02
N VAL A 99 -4.96 -0.53 4.32
CA VAL A 99 -3.65 -0.15 4.86
C VAL A 99 -2.97 -1.38 5.42
N ALA A 100 -1.69 -1.55 5.11
CA ALA A 100 -0.81 -2.52 5.73
C ALA A 100 0.47 -1.86 6.24
N VAL A 101 1.22 -2.60 7.05
CA VAL A 101 2.53 -2.21 7.55
C VAL A 101 3.60 -2.89 6.68
N LEU A 102 4.48 -2.12 6.05
CA LEU A 102 5.51 -2.61 5.14
C LEU A 102 6.32 -3.77 5.75
N GLU A 103 6.72 -3.60 7.00
CA GLU A 103 7.55 -4.54 7.74
C GLU A 103 6.87 -5.91 7.86
N GLU A 104 5.57 -5.92 8.14
CA GLU A 104 4.77 -7.16 8.21
C GLU A 104 4.57 -7.78 6.83
N VAL A 105 4.44 -6.97 5.78
CA VAL A 105 4.40 -7.47 4.39
C VAL A 105 5.72 -8.16 4.03
N ILE A 106 6.87 -7.52 4.26
CA ILE A 106 8.19 -8.08 3.97
C ILE A 106 8.44 -9.34 4.82
N LYS A 107 8.05 -9.31 6.09
CA LYS A 107 8.12 -10.49 6.97
C LYS A 107 7.28 -11.63 6.41
N GLY A 108 6.06 -11.35 5.97
CA GLY A 108 5.18 -12.31 5.30
C GLY A 108 5.79 -12.89 4.03
N MET A 109 6.44 -12.06 3.21
CA MET A 109 7.17 -12.51 2.00
C MET A 109 8.35 -13.42 2.35
N LYS A 110 9.05 -13.16 3.45
CA LYS A 110 10.22 -13.93 3.89
C LYS A 110 9.85 -15.26 4.54
N GLU A 111 8.84 -15.25 5.41
CA GLU A 111 8.45 -16.39 6.25
C GLU A 111 7.38 -17.27 5.58
N GLY A 112 6.62 -16.72 4.65
CA GLY A 112 5.56 -17.42 3.94
C GLY A 112 6.09 -18.49 3.00
N SER A 113 5.62 -19.73 3.16
CA SER A 113 5.94 -20.87 2.31
C SER A 113 4.91 -21.12 1.20
N THR A 114 4.18 -20.09 0.78
CA THR A 114 3.11 -20.18 -0.23
C THR A 114 3.15 -19.03 -1.23
N SER A 115 2.63 -19.28 -2.44
CA SER A 115 2.48 -18.35 -3.57
C SER A 115 1.66 -17.07 -3.29
N THR A 116 1.23 -16.88 -2.05
CA THR A 116 0.41 -15.78 -1.57
C THR A 116 1.10 -14.42 -1.62
N TRP A 117 2.41 -14.37 -1.83
CA TRP A 117 3.18 -13.12 -1.90
C TRP A 117 3.95 -12.94 -3.22
N ASP A 118 3.97 -13.95 -4.09
CA ASP A 118 4.73 -13.93 -5.35
C ASP A 118 4.21 -12.92 -6.37
N ASP A 119 2.96 -12.49 -6.21
CA ASP A 119 2.29 -11.53 -7.06
C ASP A 119 2.31 -10.10 -6.49
N VAL A 120 2.89 -9.87 -5.30
CA VAL A 120 2.96 -8.53 -4.71
C VAL A 120 4.11 -7.72 -5.33
N VAL A 121 3.82 -6.50 -5.75
CA VAL A 121 4.82 -5.55 -6.24
C VAL A 121 4.71 -4.21 -5.53
N PHE A 122 5.84 -3.66 -5.09
CA PHE A 122 5.88 -2.35 -4.46
C PHE A 122 5.99 -1.24 -5.50
N ILE A 123 5.15 -0.22 -5.34
CA ILE A 123 5.08 0.93 -6.24
C ILE A 123 5.76 2.13 -5.57
N PRO A 124 6.88 2.63 -6.12
CA PRO A 124 7.57 3.79 -5.58
C PRO A 124 6.69 5.05 -5.61
N PRO A 125 6.90 6.00 -4.68
CA PRO A 125 6.25 7.30 -4.71
C PRO A 125 6.40 8.02 -6.06
N GLY A 126 5.30 8.50 -6.62
CA GLY A 126 5.28 9.25 -7.88
C GLY A 126 5.48 8.39 -9.14
N PHE A 127 5.50 7.07 -9.00
CA PHE A 127 5.55 6.17 -10.14
C PHE A 127 4.14 5.99 -10.74
N ASP A 128 3.97 6.43 -11.99
CA ASP A 128 2.70 6.23 -12.71
C ASP A 128 2.64 4.81 -13.27
N ILE A 129 1.57 4.09 -12.93
CA ILE A 129 1.34 2.74 -13.42
C ILE A 129 0.27 2.79 -14.49
N SER A 130 0.65 2.43 -15.72
CA SER A 130 -0.33 2.24 -16.79
C SER A 130 -1.06 0.92 -16.58
N THR A 131 -2.39 0.99 -16.45
CA THR A 131 -3.30 -0.17 -16.48
C THR A 131 -3.67 -0.60 -17.90
N ASP A 132 -3.21 0.15 -18.90
CA ASP A 132 -3.55 -0.03 -20.30
C ASP A 132 -2.72 -1.18 -20.93
N PRO A 133 -3.33 -2.30 -21.33
CA PRO A 133 -2.60 -3.47 -21.85
C PRO A 133 -1.93 -3.22 -23.22
N THR A 134 -2.24 -2.11 -23.88
CA THR A 134 -1.67 -1.68 -25.17
C THR A 134 -0.45 -0.76 -25.03
N LYS A 135 -0.08 -0.35 -23.81
CA LYS A 135 1.09 0.52 -23.53
C LYS A 135 2.29 -0.22 -22.91
N GLN A 136 2.29 -1.54 -22.90
CA GLN A 136 3.41 -2.38 -22.43
C GLN A 136 4.00 -3.22 -23.56
#